data_AF-A0A7W2XAZ1-F1
#
_entry.id   AF-A0A7W2XAZ1-F1
#
_cell.length_a   1.000
_cell.length_b   1.000
_cell.length_c   1.000
_cell.angle_alpha   90.00
_cell.angle_beta   90.00
_cell.angle_gamma   90.00
#
_symmetry.space_group_name_H-M   'P 1'
#
loop_
_entity.id
_entity.type
_entity.pdbx_description
1 polymer ?
#
loop_
_entity_poly.entity_id
_entity_poly.type
_entity_poly.pdbx_seq_one_letter_code
_entity_poly.pdbx_strand_id
1 'polypeptide(L)'
;MKRTLALTSLLLSAGLVSTTAQSAEFASADCVTGLNEIGLISVNNISGSPQDVERVVALKADEQGASWYRIIQMQEDNHVDHWRVQAILYV
;
A
#
# COMPACT_ATOMS: atom_id res chain seq x y z
N MET A 1 -47.46 32.55 -19.33
CA MET A 1 -46.99 32.58 -17.94
C MET A 1 -46.77 31.15 -17.43
N LYS A 2 -45.51 30.78 -17.15
CA LYS A 2 -44.97 30.00 -16.00
C LYS A 2 -45.97 29.03 -15.30
N ARG A 3 -45.74 27.71 -15.23
CA ARG A 3 -45.07 26.95 -14.14
C ARG A 3 -45.59 25.49 -14.26
N THR A 4 -44.93 24.39 -13.92
CA THR A 4 -43.59 24.04 -13.44
C THR A 4 -43.55 22.50 -13.53
N LEU A 5 -42.46 21.96 -14.08
CA LEU A 5 -42.12 20.54 -14.08
C LEU A 5 -41.82 20.05 -12.65
N ALA A 6 -42.22 18.83 -12.31
CA ALA A 6 -41.61 18.11 -11.19
C ALA A 6 -41.41 16.64 -11.58
N LEU A 7 -40.23 16.37 -12.12
CA LEU A 7 -39.66 15.07 -12.42
C LEU A 7 -39.06 14.52 -11.12
N THR A 8 -39.73 13.61 -10.43
CA THR A 8 -39.15 12.92 -9.26
C THR A 8 -38.27 11.77 -9.71
N SER A 9 -37.04 12.12 -10.10
CA SER A 9 -35.94 11.19 -10.29
C SER A 9 -35.46 10.71 -8.91
N LEU A 10 -35.85 9.50 -8.52
CA LEU A 10 -35.33 8.84 -7.33
C LEU A 10 -33.90 8.37 -7.65
N LEU A 11 -32.92 9.24 -7.41
CA LEU A 11 -31.50 8.90 -7.52
C LEU A 11 -31.15 7.95 -6.37
N LEU A 12 -31.01 6.66 -6.71
CA LEU A 12 -30.48 5.63 -5.83
C LEU A 12 -28.97 5.86 -5.67
N SER A 13 -28.60 6.72 -4.72
CA SER A 13 -27.23 6.87 -4.26
C SER A 13 -26.85 5.66 -3.40
N ALA A 14 -26.30 4.63 -4.05
CA ALA A 14 -25.55 3.56 -3.40
C ALA A 14 -24.12 3.55 -3.96
N GLY A 15 -23.42 4.67 -3.80
CA GLY A 15 -21.96 4.70 -3.91
C GLY A 15 -21.37 4.15 -2.62
N LEU A 16 -21.40 2.84 -2.44
CA LEU A 16 -20.56 2.17 -1.44
C LEU A 16 -19.13 2.29 -1.96
N VAL A 17 -18.42 3.33 -1.51
CA VAL A 17 -16.97 3.36 -1.57
C VAL A 17 -16.52 2.24 -0.65
N SER A 18 -16.30 1.07 -1.22
CA SER A 18 -15.57 0.00 -0.57
C SER A 18 -14.14 0.48 -0.43
N THR A 19 -13.85 1.24 0.62
CA THR A 19 -12.51 1.24 1.20
C THR A 19 -12.31 -0.13 1.83
N THR A 20 -12.04 -1.13 0.98
CA THR A 20 -11.33 -2.31 1.45
C THR A 20 -9.99 -1.78 1.91
N ALA A 21 -9.76 -1.77 3.23
CA ALA A 21 -8.43 -1.59 3.79
C ALA A 21 -7.63 -2.85 3.42
N GLN A 22 -7.22 -2.92 2.15
CA GLN A 22 -6.38 -3.99 1.65
C GLN A 22 -4.96 -3.56 1.98
N SER A 23 -4.31 -4.33 2.85
CA SER A 23 -2.90 -4.13 3.10
C SER A 23 -2.09 -4.40 1.84
N ALA A 24 -0.99 -3.67 1.70
CA ALA A 24 -0.05 -3.77 0.63
C ALA A 24 0.50 -5.18 0.63
N GLU A 25 0.52 -5.79 -0.55
CA GLU A 25 0.93 -7.18 -0.70
C GLU A 25 2.35 -7.26 -1.27
N PHE A 26 3.06 -8.32 -0.91
CA PHE A 26 4.42 -8.53 -1.40
C PHE A 26 4.41 -8.88 -2.89
N ALA A 27 4.97 -8.01 -3.73
CA ALA A 27 5.15 -8.25 -5.15
C ALA A 27 6.49 -8.94 -5.41
N SER A 28 6.42 -10.15 -5.98
CA SER A 28 7.62 -10.81 -6.51
C SER A 28 8.16 -10.04 -7.73
N ALA A 29 9.45 -10.22 -8.05
CA ALA A 29 10.08 -9.52 -9.17
C ALA A 29 9.45 -9.84 -10.55
N ASP A 30 8.72 -10.95 -10.68
CA ASP A 30 7.99 -11.30 -11.89
C ASP A 30 6.66 -10.52 -11.99
N CYS A 31 6.04 -10.25 -10.83
CA CYS A 31 4.73 -9.61 -10.71
C CYS A 31 4.76 -8.09 -10.88
N VAL A 32 5.93 -7.45 -10.94
CA VAL A 32 6.03 -5.98 -11.09
C VAL A 32 5.89 -5.49 -12.54
N THR A 33 5.89 -6.40 -13.52
CA THR A 33 5.73 -6.03 -14.93
C THR A 33 4.33 -5.45 -15.16
N GLY A 34 4.24 -4.13 -15.33
CA GLY A 34 2.99 -3.41 -15.54
C GLY A 34 2.38 -2.76 -14.29
N LEU A 35 3.02 -2.91 -13.12
CA LEU A 35 2.68 -2.14 -11.93
C LEU A 35 3.32 -0.74 -12.01
N ASN A 36 2.63 0.26 -11.49
CA ASN A 36 3.15 1.63 -11.51
C ASN A 36 3.95 1.89 -10.23
N GLU A 37 5.26 2.12 -10.37
CA GLU A 37 6.11 2.54 -9.25
C GLU A 37 5.70 3.92 -8.76
N ILE A 38 5.42 4.05 -7.47
CA ILE A 38 5.02 5.31 -6.83
C ILE A 38 6.06 5.85 -5.85
N GLY A 39 7.07 5.06 -5.50
CA GLY A 39 8.17 5.53 -4.67
C GLY A 39 9.04 4.43 -4.08
N LEU A 40 10.02 4.85 -3.30
CA LEU A 40 10.95 4.00 -2.58
C LEU A 40 10.95 4.37 -1.11
N ILE A 41 10.90 3.36 -0.25
CA ILE A 41 11.00 3.52 1.21
C ILE A 41 12.26 2.84 1.73
N SER A 42 12.82 3.42 2.79
CA SER A 42 13.94 2.86 3.53
C SER A 42 13.60 2.89 5.02
N VAL A 43 13.69 1.73 5.66
CA VAL A 43 13.40 1.57 7.08
C VAL A 43 14.60 0.96 7.76
N ASN A 44 14.98 1.55 8.88
CA ASN A 44 16.19 1.21 9.62
C ASN A 44 15.82 0.87 11.05
N ASN A 45 16.73 0.19 11.75
CA ASN A 45 16.61 -0.10 13.17
C ASN A 45 15.30 -0.85 13.49
N ILE A 46 14.92 -1.79 12.63
CA ILE A 46 13.80 -2.68 12.90
C ILE A 46 14.31 -3.79 13.79
N SER A 47 13.77 -3.88 15.00
CA SER A 47 14.12 -4.94 15.93
C SER A 47 13.30 -6.20 15.67
N GLY A 48 13.94 -7.38 15.76
CA GLY A 48 13.25 -8.67 15.74
C GLY A 48 13.60 -9.54 14.54
N SER A 49 12.61 -10.24 14.01
CA SER A 49 12.79 -11.24 12.96
C SER A 49 12.59 -10.65 11.55
N PRO A 50 13.03 -11.36 10.49
CA PRO A 50 12.71 -10.97 9.12
C PRO A 50 11.21 -10.77 8.84
N GLN A 51 10.34 -11.52 9.51
CA GLN A 51 8.88 -11.38 9.36
C GLN A 51 8.35 -10.07 9.96
N ASP A 52 8.98 -9.59 11.04
CA ASP A 52 8.65 -8.28 11.61
C ASP A 52 9.07 -7.16 10.67
N VAL A 53 10.20 -7.33 9.97
CA VAL A 53 10.64 -6.41 8.91
C VAL A 53 9.63 -6.33 7.79
N GLU A 54 9.17 -7.46 7.26
CA GLU A 54 8.13 -7.50 6.23
C GLU A 54 6.84 -6.82 6.68
N ARG A 55 6.38 -7.09 7.91
CA ARG A 55 5.18 -6.46 8.48
C ARG A 55 5.32 -4.94 8.55
N VAL A 56 6.47 -4.43 8.96
CA VAL A 56 6.75 -2.98 9.01
C VAL A 56 6.76 -2.38 7.61
N VAL A 57 7.32 -3.07 6.62
CA VAL A 57 7.31 -2.60 5.23
C VAL A 57 5.89 -2.54 4.69
N ALA A 58 5.08 -3.58 4.89
CA ALA A 58 3.69 -3.61 4.46
C ALA A 58 2.87 -2.45 5.07
N LEU A 59 3.02 -2.22 6.37
CA LEU A 59 2.36 -1.10 7.06
C LEU A 59 2.77 0.25 6.48
N LYS A 60 4.06 0.46 6.19
CA LYS A 60 4.52 1.71 5.58
C LYS A 60 4.09 1.87 4.13
N ALA A 61 3.98 0.77 3.40
CA ALA A 61 3.43 0.77 2.05
C ALA A 61 1.96 1.21 2.08
N ASP A 62 1.17 0.72 3.04
CA ASP A 62 -0.22 1.15 3.28
C ASP A 62 -0.32 2.64 3.60
N GLU A 63 0.52 3.14 4.50
CA GLU A 63 0.57 4.56 4.87
C GLU A 63 0.87 5.47 3.65
N GLN A 64 1.59 4.96 2.67
CA GLN A 64 1.95 5.65 1.43
C GLN A 64 0.91 5.45 0.31
N GLY A 65 -0.15 4.70 0.56
CA GLY A 65 -1.21 4.40 -0.41
C GLY A 65 -0.77 3.42 -1.51
N ALA A 66 0.21 2.57 -1.23
CA ALA A 66 0.64 1.51 -2.14
C ALA A 66 -0.25 0.29 -2.01
N SER A 67 -0.62 -0.32 -3.14
CA SER A 67 -1.31 -1.62 -3.16
C SER A 67 -0.32 -2.79 -3.09
N TRP A 68 0.94 -2.54 -3.46
CA TRP A 68 2.00 -3.54 -3.53
C TRP A 68 3.34 -2.97 -3.07
N TYR A 69 4.19 -3.83 -2.52
CA TYR A 69 5.59 -3.49 -2.22
C TYR A 69 6.54 -4.59 -2.67
N ARG A 70 7.76 -4.21 -3.06
CA ARG A 70 8.85 -5.16 -3.35
C ARG A 70 10.06 -4.81 -2.53
N ILE A 71 10.47 -5.72 -1.64
CA ILE A 71 11.74 -5.61 -0.92
C ILE A 71 12.87 -5.85 -1.91
N ILE A 72 13.74 -4.85 -2.07
CA ILE A 72 14.91 -4.90 -2.96
C ILE A 72 16.22 -5.05 -2.19
N GLN A 73 16.22 -4.74 -0.90
CA GLN A 73 17.36 -4.92 -0.02
C GLN A 73 16.86 -5.16 1.39
N MET A 74 17.40 -6.19 2.04
CA MET A 74 17.13 -6.51 3.44
C MET A 74 18.41 -7.06 4.05
N GLN A 75 18.87 -6.39 5.10
CA GLN A 75 20.14 -6.71 5.74
C GLN A 75 20.03 -6.56 7.25
N GLU A 76 20.64 -7.48 7.98
CA GLU A 76 20.92 -7.29 9.39
C GLU A 76 22.11 -6.33 9.53
N ASP A 77 22.01 -5.38 10.44
CA ASP A 77 23.09 -4.45 10.79
C ASP A 77 24.10 -5.18 11.71
N ASN A 78 25.17 -4.50 12.13
CA ASN A 78 26.22 -5.10 12.97
C ASN A 78 25.72 -5.49 14.38
N HIS A 79 24.52 -5.05 14.75
CA HIS A 79 23.84 -5.42 15.98
C HIS A 79 22.87 -6.57 15.69
N VAL A 80 22.98 -7.64 16.47
CA VAL A 80 22.03 -8.76 16.44
C VAL A 80 20.61 -8.21 16.61
N ASP A 81 19.68 -8.74 15.83
CA ASP A 81 18.27 -8.35 15.79
C ASP A 81 17.97 -6.96 15.24
N HIS A 82 18.93 -6.23 14.65
CA HIS A 82 18.67 -4.92 14.03
C HIS A 82 18.69 -5.01 12.52
N TRP A 83 17.58 -4.68 11.86
CA TRP A 83 17.45 -4.78 10.42
C TRP A 83 17.33 -3.43 9.73
N ARG A 84 17.86 -3.37 8.51
CA ARG A 84 17.64 -2.33 7.52
C ARG A 84 17.01 -2.96 6.29
N VAL A 85 15.96 -2.31 5.78
CA VAL A 85 15.22 -2.76 4.60
C VAL A 85 14.94 -1.59 3.68
N GLN A 86 14.95 -1.88 2.39
CA GLN A 86 14.60 -0.96 1.32
C GLN A 86 13.58 -1.64 0.41
N ALA A 87 12.49 -0.92 0.10
CA ALA A 87 11.41 -1.45 -0.72
C ALA A 87 10.92 -0.41 -1.71
N ILE A 88 10.51 -0.90 -2.89
CA ILE A 88 9.81 -0.12 -3.91
C ILE A 88 8.31 -0.30 -3.69
N LEU A 89 7.55 0.77 -3.85
CA LEU A 89 6.10 0.82 -3.69
C LEU A 89 5.42 0.91 -5.05
N TYR A 90 4.31 0.19 -5.21
CA TYR A 90 3.51 0.21 -6.43
C TYR A 90 2.02 0.36 -6.15
N VAL A 91 1.30 0.91 -7.13
CA VAL A 91 -0.18 0.97 -7.19
C VAL A 91 -0.73 0.16 -8.34
#